data_AF-A0A7S3BC86-F1
#
_entry.id   AF-A0A7S3BC86-F1
#
_cell.length_a   1.000
_cell.length_b   1.000
_cell.length_c   1.000
_cell.angle_alpha   90.00
_cell.angle_beta   90.00
_cell.angle_gamma   90.00
#
_symmetry.space_group_name_H-M   'P 1'
#
loop_
_entity.id
_entity.type
_entity.pdbx_description
1 polymer ?
#
loop_
_entity_poly.entity_id
_entity_poly.type
_entity_poly.pdbx_seq_one_letter_code
_entity_poly.pdbx_strand_id
1 'polypeptide(L)'
;RILAIMPTRAHFVFNCAISECARISRDRHGCCVLQRCLDQESPFRDSIITEIVRHSRKLVGDPFGNYVVQYILDLKQPPLTLGVAQALGGAIAELSVQKFSSNVIEKCLKSNSADVISLVSVEIIQAKQLGQLLHDPFANYVIQTLLTVSRDDEARALLDKLTPHIRTLRSTLYGKRIQAKLLKRFPHLR
;
A
#
# COMPACT_ATOMS: atom_id res chain seq x y z
N ARG A 1 19.56 -16.73 -14.75
CA ARG A 1 20.89 -16.99 -15.34
C ARG A 1 21.12 -16.16 -16.61
N ILE A 2 20.21 -16.11 -17.60
CA ILE A 2 20.40 -15.29 -18.83
C ILE A 2 20.67 -13.80 -18.54
N LEU A 3 19.90 -13.17 -17.64
CA LEU A 3 20.08 -11.74 -17.28
C LEU A 3 21.49 -11.41 -16.75
N ALA A 4 22.12 -12.34 -16.02
CA ALA A 4 23.44 -12.15 -15.41
C ALA A 4 24.61 -12.60 -16.31
N ILE A 5 24.35 -13.43 -17.31
CA ILE A 5 25.39 -14.05 -18.15
C ILE A 5 25.61 -13.26 -19.46
N MET A 6 24.60 -12.53 -19.96
CA MET A 6 24.71 -11.73 -21.19
C MET A 6 23.86 -10.44 -21.13
N PRO A 7 24.29 -9.40 -20.41
CA PRO A 7 23.50 -8.19 -20.17
C PRO A 7 23.08 -7.46 -21.46
N THR A 8 23.97 -7.35 -22.45
CA THR A 8 23.66 -6.70 -23.75
C THR A 8 22.65 -7.48 -24.61
N ARG A 9 22.62 -8.82 -24.52
CA ARG A 9 21.61 -9.66 -25.20
C ARG A 9 20.28 -9.72 -24.44
N ALA A 10 20.23 -9.24 -23.21
CA ALA A 10 19.02 -9.21 -22.40
C ALA A 10 18.19 -7.92 -22.57
N HIS A 11 18.64 -6.95 -23.37
CA HIS A 11 17.91 -5.68 -23.58
C HIS A 11 16.46 -5.89 -24.02
N PHE A 12 16.18 -6.89 -24.86
CA PHE A 12 14.81 -7.20 -25.27
C PHE A 12 13.91 -7.60 -24.09
N VAL A 13 14.47 -8.22 -23.05
CA VAL A 13 13.73 -8.59 -21.82
C VAL A 13 13.37 -7.34 -21.05
N PHE A 14 14.30 -6.39 -20.90
CA PHE A 14 14.03 -5.11 -20.24
C PHE A 14 13.03 -4.27 -21.03
N ASN A 15 13.17 -4.20 -22.36
CA ASN A 15 12.22 -3.48 -23.21
C ASN A 15 10.81 -4.08 -23.10
N CYS A 16 10.69 -5.41 -23.11
CA CYS A 16 9.43 -6.10 -22.89
C CYS A 16 8.87 -5.86 -21.48
N ALA A 17 9.73 -5.87 -20.45
CA ALA A 17 9.36 -5.54 -19.07
C ALA A 17 8.77 -4.14 -18.94
N ILE A 18 9.27 -3.17 -19.71
CA ILE A 18 8.74 -1.80 -19.76
C ILE A 18 7.43 -1.77 -20.55
N SER A 19 7.42 -2.22 -21.80
CA SER A 19 6.27 -2.08 -22.71
C SER A 19 5.05 -2.88 -22.25
N GLU A 20 5.27 -4.04 -21.63
CA GLU A 20 4.24 -4.97 -21.17
C GLU A 20 4.15 -5.03 -19.64
N CYS A 21 4.65 -4.00 -18.93
CA CYS A 21 4.83 -4.00 -17.47
C CYS A 21 3.58 -4.46 -16.72
N ALA A 22 2.40 -3.91 -17.05
CA ALA A 22 1.14 -4.27 -16.39
C ALA A 22 0.71 -5.72 -16.65
N ARG A 23 1.00 -6.25 -17.84
CA ARG A 23 0.64 -7.63 -18.19
C ARG A 23 1.58 -8.62 -17.51
N ILE A 24 2.90 -8.36 -17.58
CA ILE A 24 3.94 -9.20 -16.98
C ILE A 24 3.81 -9.23 -15.45
N SER A 25 3.52 -8.09 -14.82
CA SER A 25 3.35 -8.00 -13.36
C SER A 25 2.21 -8.87 -12.82
N ARG A 26 1.18 -9.10 -13.64
CA ARG A 26 -0.02 -9.90 -13.28
C ARG A 26 0.08 -11.35 -13.73
N ASP A 27 1.21 -11.75 -14.31
CA ASP A 27 1.49 -13.13 -14.65
C ASP A 27 2.23 -13.84 -13.51
N ARG A 28 1.87 -15.10 -13.25
CA ARG A 28 2.44 -15.93 -12.17
C ARG A 28 3.96 -16.04 -12.23
N HIS A 29 4.52 -16.12 -13.43
CA HIS A 29 5.96 -16.24 -13.65
C HIS A 29 6.57 -14.90 -14.08
N GLY A 30 5.80 -14.08 -14.80
CA GLY A 30 6.18 -12.74 -15.23
C GLY A 30 6.51 -11.81 -14.08
N CYS A 31 5.78 -11.86 -12.96
CA CYS A 31 6.10 -11.04 -11.79
C CYS A 31 7.51 -11.34 -11.25
N CYS A 32 7.92 -12.61 -11.23
CA CYS A 32 9.27 -13.01 -10.84
C CYS A 32 10.33 -12.58 -11.86
N VAL A 33 10.00 -12.54 -13.15
CA VAL A 33 10.90 -12.02 -14.19
C VAL A 33 11.10 -10.52 -13.97
N LEU A 34 10.02 -9.77 -13.72
CA LEU A 34 10.10 -8.32 -13.50
C LEU A 34 10.93 -7.97 -12.27
N GLN A 35 10.73 -8.67 -11.15
CA GLN A 35 11.55 -8.50 -9.94
C GLN A 35 13.03 -8.80 -10.22
N ARG A 36 13.33 -9.86 -10.98
CA ARG A 36 14.71 -10.16 -11.38
C ARG A 36 15.32 -9.08 -12.28
N CYS A 37 14.52 -8.44 -13.14
CA CYS A 37 14.99 -7.28 -13.90
C CYS A 37 15.33 -6.11 -12.98
N LEU A 38 14.54 -5.88 -11.92
CA LEU A 38 14.80 -4.84 -10.92
C LEU A 38 16.00 -5.13 -10.01
N ASP A 39 16.37 -6.41 -9.82
CA ASP A 39 17.57 -6.84 -9.10
C ASP A 39 18.87 -6.53 -9.90
N GLN A 40 18.78 -6.32 -11.21
CA GLN A 40 19.98 -6.04 -12.03
C GLN A 40 20.32 -4.55 -12.00
N GLU A 41 21.62 -4.25 -11.89
CA GLU A 41 22.13 -2.93 -12.25
C GLU A 41 22.03 -2.74 -13.77
N SER A 42 21.10 -1.89 -14.19
CA SER A 42 20.70 -1.74 -15.59
C SER A 42 20.17 -0.34 -15.84
N PRO A 43 20.46 0.28 -17.01
CA PRO A 43 19.92 1.59 -17.36
C PRO A 43 18.39 1.58 -17.51
N PHE A 44 17.77 0.40 -17.63
CA PHE A 44 16.33 0.24 -17.79
C PHE A 44 15.57 0.20 -16.45
N ARG A 45 16.28 0.09 -15.32
CA ARG A 45 15.69 -0.14 -13.99
C ARG A 45 14.69 0.95 -13.62
N ASP A 46 15.07 2.21 -13.79
CA ASP A 46 14.21 3.34 -13.44
C ASP A 46 12.97 3.40 -14.34
N SER A 47 13.10 3.10 -15.64
CA SER A 47 11.95 3.02 -16.55
C SER A 47 10.96 1.93 -16.15
N ILE A 48 11.44 0.77 -15.68
CA ILE A 48 10.57 -0.29 -15.15
C ILE A 48 9.85 0.21 -13.88
N ILE A 49 10.56 0.86 -12.96
CA ILE A 49 9.96 1.43 -11.74
C ILE A 49 8.87 2.44 -12.11
N THR A 50 9.14 3.35 -13.05
CA THR A 50 8.16 4.33 -13.54
C THR A 50 6.90 3.65 -14.05
N GLU A 51 7.03 2.60 -14.87
CA GLU A 51 5.86 1.86 -15.38
C GLU A 51 5.09 1.11 -14.28
N ILE A 52 5.78 0.55 -13.28
CA ILE A 52 5.11 -0.06 -12.12
C ILE A 52 4.33 0.99 -11.34
N VAL A 53 4.93 2.15 -11.04
CA VAL A 53 4.25 3.26 -10.35
C VAL A 53 3.02 3.70 -11.14
N ARG A 54 3.17 3.94 -12.45
CA ARG A 54 2.09 4.32 -13.38
C ARG A 54 0.92 3.34 -13.36
N HIS A 55 1.21 2.05 -13.20
CA HIS A 55 0.21 0.99 -13.18
C HIS A 55 -0.26 0.56 -11.79
N SER A 56 0.26 1.15 -10.71
CA SER A 56 0.01 0.71 -9.33
C SER A 56 -1.47 0.49 -9.04
N ARG A 57 -2.35 1.41 -9.44
CA ARG A 57 -3.80 1.31 -9.24
C ARG A 57 -4.40 -0.01 -9.73
N LYS A 58 -3.91 -0.54 -10.86
CA LYS A 58 -4.36 -1.83 -11.43
C LYS A 58 -3.64 -3.03 -10.81
N LEU A 59 -2.41 -2.84 -10.36
CA LEU A 59 -1.55 -3.92 -9.86
C LEU A 59 -1.85 -4.30 -8.41
N VAL A 60 -2.19 -3.32 -7.55
CA VAL A 60 -2.34 -3.58 -6.10
C VAL A 60 -3.47 -4.55 -5.75
N GLY A 61 -4.52 -4.63 -6.56
CA GLY A 61 -5.63 -5.57 -6.39
C GLY A 61 -5.38 -6.94 -7.04
N ASP A 62 -4.30 -7.11 -7.80
CA ASP A 62 -3.99 -8.35 -8.51
C ASP A 62 -3.25 -9.35 -7.59
N PRO A 63 -3.56 -10.67 -7.65
CA PRO A 63 -2.90 -11.69 -6.82
C PRO A 63 -1.38 -11.76 -6.96
N PHE A 64 -0.81 -11.33 -8.10
CA PHE A 64 0.63 -11.31 -8.35
C PHE A 64 1.19 -9.88 -8.42
N GLY A 65 0.46 -8.96 -9.06
CA GLY A 65 0.85 -7.57 -9.24
C GLY A 65 1.07 -6.83 -7.92
N ASN A 66 0.31 -7.17 -6.87
CA ASN A 66 0.51 -6.56 -5.55
C ASN A 66 1.92 -6.81 -5.00
N TYR A 67 2.51 -7.98 -5.28
CA TYR A 67 3.88 -8.29 -4.85
C TYR A 67 4.94 -7.50 -5.63
N VAL A 68 4.67 -7.17 -6.89
CA VAL A 68 5.55 -6.29 -7.68
C VAL A 68 5.57 -4.87 -7.11
N VAL A 69 4.39 -4.33 -6.78
CA VAL A 69 4.31 -3.00 -6.13
C VAL A 69 4.99 -3.04 -4.75
N GLN A 70 4.74 -4.08 -3.96
CA GLN A 70 5.42 -4.24 -2.67
C GLN A 70 6.93 -4.38 -2.82
N TYR A 71 7.42 -5.04 -3.87
CA TYR A 71 8.85 -5.20 -4.11
C TYR A 71 9.52 -3.84 -4.36
N ILE A 72 8.92 -2.95 -5.16
CA ILE A 72 9.49 -1.61 -5.34
C ILE A 72 9.41 -0.75 -4.06
N LEU A 73 8.40 -0.96 -3.22
CA LEU A 73 8.32 -0.32 -1.90
C LEU A 73 9.44 -0.81 -0.95
N ASP A 74 9.93 -2.04 -1.09
CA ASP A 74 11.06 -2.57 -0.31
C ASP A 74 12.41 -1.92 -0.66
N LEU A 75 12.48 -1.19 -1.78
CA LEU A 75 13.64 -0.36 -2.10
C LEU A 75 13.79 0.84 -1.14
N LYS A 76 12.76 1.12 -0.32
CA LYS A 76 12.76 2.17 0.72
C LYS A 76 13.16 3.55 0.21
N GLN A 77 12.75 3.86 -1.02
CA GLN A 77 12.93 5.18 -1.63
C GLN A 77 11.70 6.04 -1.33
N PRO A 78 11.84 7.17 -0.60
CA PRO A 78 10.69 8.01 -0.25
C PRO A 78 9.90 8.53 -1.46
N PRO A 79 10.54 9.03 -2.54
CA PRO A 79 9.81 9.51 -3.72
C PRO A 79 8.95 8.41 -4.39
N LEU A 80 9.46 7.18 -4.39
CA LEU A 80 8.77 6.02 -4.95
C LEU A 80 7.52 5.69 -4.13
N THR A 81 7.66 5.65 -2.80
CA THR A 81 6.53 5.36 -1.90
C THR A 81 5.43 6.41 -2.04
N LEU A 82 5.82 7.68 -2.13
CA LEU A 82 4.88 8.77 -2.38
C LEU A 82 4.19 8.63 -3.74
N GLY A 83 4.95 8.33 -4.81
CA GLY A 83 4.39 8.10 -6.15
C GLY A 83 3.38 6.95 -6.20
N VAL A 84 3.64 5.85 -5.50
CA VAL A 84 2.67 4.75 -5.35
C VAL A 84 1.44 5.25 -4.61
N ALA A 85 1.58 5.88 -3.45
CA ALA A 85 0.45 6.38 -2.66
C ALA A 85 -0.43 7.37 -3.45
N GLN A 86 0.20 8.29 -4.21
CA GLN A 86 -0.50 9.22 -5.10
C GLN A 86 -1.27 8.49 -6.21
N ALA A 87 -0.69 7.46 -6.81
CA ALA A 87 -1.37 6.64 -7.82
C ALA A 87 -2.58 5.85 -7.26
N LEU A 88 -2.62 5.61 -5.95
CA LEU A 88 -3.76 4.96 -5.27
C LEU A 88 -4.80 5.96 -4.78
N GLY A 89 -4.43 7.23 -4.64
CA GLY A 89 -5.26 8.30 -4.09
C GLY A 89 -6.59 8.45 -4.81
N GLY A 90 -7.61 8.83 -4.04
CA GLY A 90 -9.00 8.91 -4.49
C GLY A 90 -9.76 7.58 -4.37
N ALA A 91 -9.07 6.47 -4.07
CA ALA A 91 -9.76 5.24 -3.70
C ALA A 91 -8.89 4.28 -2.85
N ILE A 92 -8.07 4.82 -1.96
CA ILE A 92 -7.46 4.12 -0.82
C ILE A 92 -8.53 3.48 0.07
N ALA A 93 -9.66 4.14 0.33
CA ALA A 93 -10.71 3.55 1.17
C ALA A 93 -11.29 2.27 0.53
N GLU A 94 -11.56 2.31 -0.78
CA GLU A 94 -12.02 1.15 -1.56
C GLU A 94 -10.95 0.04 -1.63
N LEU A 95 -9.69 0.41 -1.83
CA LEU A 95 -8.60 -0.56 -1.88
C LEU A 95 -8.28 -1.17 -0.50
N SER A 96 -8.61 -0.49 0.59
CA SER A 96 -8.34 -0.98 1.94
C SER A 96 -9.16 -2.22 2.31
N VAL A 97 -10.33 -2.40 1.68
CA VAL A 97 -11.20 -3.57 1.91
C VAL A 97 -10.87 -4.77 1.02
N GLN A 98 -9.87 -4.66 0.14
CA GLN A 98 -9.47 -5.76 -0.73
C GLN A 98 -8.26 -6.50 -0.17
N LYS A 99 -8.33 -7.83 -0.23
CA LYS A 99 -7.33 -8.77 0.33
C LYS A 99 -5.87 -8.44 -0.02
N PHE A 100 -5.61 -8.00 -1.26
CA PHE A 100 -4.26 -7.79 -1.76
C PHE A 100 -3.79 -6.34 -1.56
N SER A 101 -4.60 -5.36 -1.95
CA SER A 101 -4.21 -3.95 -1.90
C SER A 101 -4.14 -3.40 -0.48
N SER A 102 -4.88 -3.96 0.49
CA SER A 102 -4.76 -3.58 1.90
C SER A 102 -3.32 -3.71 2.40
N ASN A 103 -2.60 -4.77 1.99
CA ASN A 103 -1.20 -4.99 2.35
C ASN A 103 -0.28 -3.91 1.75
N VAL A 104 -0.57 -3.47 0.52
CA VAL A 104 0.20 -2.41 -0.14
C VAL A 104 0.01 -1.08 0.59
N ILE A 105 -1.23 -0.75 0.97
CA ILE A 105 -1.54 0.48 1.72
C ILE A 105 -0.85 0.45 3.09
N GLU A 106 -0.93 -0.67 3.81
CA GLU A 106 -0.20 -0.83 5.07
C GLU A 106 1.31 -0.66 4.89
N LYS A 107 1.86 -1.13 3.78
CA LYS A 107 3.29 -1.00 3.48
C LYS A 107 3.68 0.45 3.18
N CYS A 108 2.86 1.18 2.42
CA CYS A 108 3.01 2.62 2.22
C CYS A 108 3.01 3.36 3.57
N LEU A 109 2.06 3.06 4.47
CA LEU A 109 2.00 3.66 5.82
C LEU A 109 3.25 3.35 6.66
N LYS A 110 3.75 2.11 6.62
CA LYS A 110 4.94 1.68 7.37
C LYS A 110 6.24 2.33 6.88
N SER A 111 6.23 3.07 5.77
CA SER A 111 7.36 3.90 5.35
C SER A 111 7.62 5.11 6.26
N ASN A 112 6.64 5.49 7.11
CA ASN A 112 6.66 6.69 7.94
C ASN A 112 6.82 8.01 7.16
N SER A 113 6.51 8.03 5.86
CA SER A 113 6.44 9.27 5.09
C SER A 113 5.23 10.10 5.54
N ALA A 114 5.48 11.33 6.00
CA ALA A 114 4.43 12.24 6.46
C ALA A 114 3.40 12.55 5.36
N ASP A 115 3.85 12.74 4.12
CA ASP A 115 2.96 13.00 2.98
C ASP A 115 2.04 11.80 2.69
N VAL A 116 2.59 10.58 2.75
CA VAL A 116 1.83 9.34 2.53
C VAL A 116 0.81 9.13 3.65
N ILE A 117 1.23 9.33 4.91
CA ILE A 117 0.35 9.21 6.07
C ILE A 117 -0.78 10.23 5.99
N SER A 118 -0.46 11.48 5.68
CA SER A 118 -1.46 12.56 5.53
C SER A 118 -2.46 12.23 4.43
N LEU A 119 -1.98 11.80 3.25
CA LEU A 119 -2.83 11.43 2.12
C LEU A 119 -3.79 10.28 2.48
N VAL A 120 -3.29 9.21 3.10
CA VAL A 120 -4.12 8.08 3.55
C VAL A 120 -5.08 8.51 4.65
N SER A 121 -4.64 9.34 5.61
CA SER A 121 -5.46 9.82 6.72
C SER A 121 -6.67 10.59 6.22
N VAL A 122 -6.44 11.56 5.33
CA VAL A 122 -7.49 12.40 4.74
C VAL A 122 -8.56 11.52 4.07
N GLU A 123 -8.14 10.56 3.25
CA GLU A 123 -9.10 9.74 2.51
C GLU A 123 -9.90 8.79 3.42
N ILE A 124 -9.26 8.17 4.41
CA ILE A 124 -9.92 7.28 5.36
C ILE A 124 -10.90 8.06 6.26
N ILE A 125 -10.51 9.23 6.77
CA ILE A 125 -11.34 10.09 7.62
C ILE A 125 -12.57 10.60 6.86
N GLN A 126 -12.43 10.86 5.56
CA GLN A 126 -13.51 11.34 4.69
C GLN A 126 -14.34 10.21 4.06
N ALA A 127 -14.00 8.95 4.31
CA ALA A 127 -14.72 7.81 3.75
C ALA A 127 -16.17 7.80 4.23
N LYS A 128 -17.12 7.88 3.28
CA LYS A 128 -18.58 7.83 3.55
C LYS A 128 -18.99 6.61 4.38
N GLN A 129 -18.27 5.50 4.22
CA GLN A 129 -18.57 4.20 4.81
C GLN A 129 -17.51 3.78 5.83
N LEU A 130 -16.97 4.72 6.62
CA LEU A 130 -15.96 4.43 7.66
C LEU A 130 -16.39 3.29 8.60
N GLY A 131 -17.67 3.24 8.97
CA GLY A 131 -18.23 2.12 9.74
C GLY A 131 -17.96 0.74 9.13
N GLN A 132 -18.07 0.60 7.80
CA GLN A 132 -17.78 -0.67 7.12
C GLN A 132 -16.29 -0.99 7.15
N LEU A 133 -15.41 0.01 6.93
CA LEU A 133 -13.95 -0.19 6.99
C LEU A 133 -13.50 -0.74 8.35
N LEU A 134 -14.16 -0.32 9.42
CA LEU A 134 -13.85 -0.76 10.78
C LEU A 134 -14.20 -2.23 11.06
N HIS A 135 -15.19 -2.75 10.34
CA HIS A 135 -15.67 -4.12 10.48
C HIS A 135 -15.15 -5.06 9.39
N ASP A 136 -14.46 -4.52 8.38
CA ASP A 136 -13.91 -5.29 7.27
C ASP A 136 -12.67 -6.11 7.68
N PRO A 137 -12.55 -7.38 7.23
CA PRO A 137 -11.44 -8.27 7.57
C PRO A 137 -10.05 -7.78 7.14
N PHE A 138 -9.95 -6.83 6.20
CA PHE A 138 -8.69 -6.28 5.70
C PHE A 138 -8.49 -4.83 6.12
N ALA A 139 -9.50 -3.96 5.96
CA ALA A 139 -9.36 -2.53 6.23
C ALA A 139 -9.11 -2.23 7.72
N ASN A 140 -9.55 -3.10 8.64
CA ASN A 140 -9.24 -2.96 10.07
C ASN A 140 -7.73 -2.93 10.33
N TYR A 141 -6.91 -3.62 9.52
CA TYR A 141 -5.45 -3.59 9.65
C TYR A 141 -4.86 -2.28 9.16
N VAL A 142 -5.40 -1.73 8.06
CA VAL A 142 -5.02 -0.39 7.56
C VAL A 142 -5.30 0.67 8.64
N ILE A 143 -6.47 0.64 9.27
CA ILE A 143 -6.85 1.60 10.33
C ILE A 143 -5.95 1.46 11.57
N GLN A 144 -5.63 0.22 11.99
CA GLN A 144 -4.71 0.00 13.10
C GLN A 144 -3.28 0.48 12.80
N THR A 145 -2.80 0.25 11.58
CA THR A 145 -1.50 0.72 11.11
C THR A 145 -1.48 2.25 11.07
N LEU A 146 -2.52 2.87 10.51
CA LEU A 146 -2.71 4.32 10.47
C LEU A 146 -2.66 4.93 11.87
N LEU A 147 -3.44 4.40 12.82
CA LEU A 147 -3.42 4.84 14.22
C LEU A 147 -2.04 4.70 14.89
N THR A 148 -1.21 3.76 14.43
CA THR A 148 0.12 3.51 14.98
C THR A 148 1.15 4.51 14.44
N VAL A 149 1.06 4.89 13.16
CA VAL A 149 2.07 5.72 12.49
C VAL A 149 1.69 7.20 12.36
N SER A 150 0.41 7.53 12.52
CA SER A 150 -0.09 8.91 12.35
C SER A 150 0.47 9.87 13.39
N ARG A 151 0.64 11.13 12.95
CA ARG A 151 0.94 12.25 13.84
C ARG A 151 -0.22 12.50 14.80
N ASP A 152 0.03 13.26 15.86
CA ASP A 152 -0.94 13.48 16.93
C ASP A 152 -2.23 14.17 16.43
N ASP A 153 -2.11 15.12 15.51
CA ASP A 153 -3.23 15.82 14.87
C ASP A 153 -4.08 14.88 13.99
N GLU A 154 -3.44 14.09 13.13
CA GLU A 154 -4.08 13.09 12.28
C GLU A 154 -4.78 11.99 13.11
N ALA A 155 -4.10 11.51 14.16
CA ALA A 155 -4.64 10.49 15.05
C ALA A 155 -5.84 11.00 15.86
N ARG A 156 -5.82 12.28 16.28
CA ARG A 156 -6.99 12.92 16.93
C ARG A 156 -8.15 13.09 15.96
N ALA A 157 -7.90 13.57 14.74
CA ALA A 157 -8.93 13.68 13.73
C ALA A 157 -9.58 12.32 13.40
N LEU A 158 -8.77 11.26 13.35
CA LEU A 158 -9.27 9.90 13.20
C LEU A 158 -10.10 9.48 14.43
N LEU A 159 -9.63 9.71 15.65
CA LEU A 159 -10.38 9.43 16.88
C LEU A 159 -11.75 10.12 16.88
N ASP A 160 -11.83 11.39 16.51
CA ASP A 160 -13.09 12.14 16.47
C ASP A 160 -14.09 11.48 15.50
N LYS A 161 -13.63 11.00 14.34
CA LYS A 161 -14.46 10.25 13.40
C LYS A 161 -14.83 8.85 13.87
N LEU A 162 -13.97 8.19 14.66
CA LEU A 162 -14.24 6.87 15.19
C LEU A 162 -15.19 6.90 16.40
N THR A 163 -15.23 8.01 17.14
CA THR A 163 -15.99 8.15 18.40
C THR A 163 -17.46 7.74 18.27
N PRO A 164 -18.22 8.16 17.25
CA PRO A 164 -19.60 7.71 17.03
C PRO A 164 -19.76 6.20 16.83
N HIS A 165 -18.70 5.51 16.37
CA HIS A 165 -18.68 4.09 16.06
C HIS A 165 -18.09 3.22 17.19
N ILE A 166 -17.53 3.80 18.25
CA ILE A 166 -16.85 3.03 19.33
C ILE A 166 -17.77 1.98 19.96
N ARG A 167 -19.07 2.29 20.14
CA ARG A 167 -20.03 1.34 20.73
C ARG A 167 -20.20 0.08 19.88
N THR A 168 -20.30 0.22 18.56
CA THR A 168 -20.42 -0.92 17.64
C THR A 168 -19.10 -1.67 17.48
N LEU A 169 -17.97 -1.00 17.66
CA LEU A 169 -16.65 -1.64 17.62
C LEU A 169 -16.44 -2.63 18.76
N ARG A 170 -16.85 -2.28 19.98
CA ARG A 170 -16.60 -3.07 21.21
C ARG A 170 -17.16 -4.50 21.13
N SER A 171 -18.21 -4.73 20.35
CA SER A 171 -18.84 -6.04 20.18
C SER A 171 -18.17 -6.94 19.14
N THR A 172 -17.17 -6.45 18.39
CA THR A 172 -16.52 -7.20 17.29
C THR A 172 -15.05 -7.50 17.57
N LEU A 173 -14.53 -8.59 16.98
CA LEU A 173 -13.11 -8.97 17.14
C LEU A 173 -12.16 -7.88 16.63
N TYR A 174 -12.46 -7.30 15.46
CA TYR A 174 -11.67 -6.24 14.84
C TYR A 174 -11.72 -4.94 15.66
N GLY A 175 -12.92 -4.57 16.11
CA GLY A 175 -13.11 -3.35 16.90
C GLY A 175 -12.41 -3.40 18.26
N LYS A 176 -12.31 -4.56 18.92
CA LYS A 176 -11.48 -4.72 20.13
C LYS A 176 -10.00 -4.40 19.88
N ARG A 177 -9.44 -4.80 18.73
CA ARG A 177 -8.05 -4.50 18.37
C ARG A 177 -7.84 -3.00 18.10
N ILE A 178 -8.76 -2.39 17.35
CA ILE A 178 -8.75 -0.93 17.10
C ILE A 178 -8.87 -0.16 18.42
N GLN A 179 -9.77 -0.58 19.31
CA GLN A 179 -9.92 0.03 20.63
C GLN A 179 -8.64 -0.10 21.46
N ALA A 180 -7.99 -1.27 21.45
CA ALA A 180 -6.71 -1.44 22.16
C ALA A 180 -5.63 -0.48 21.62
N LYS A 181 -5.58 -0.24 20.31
CA LYS A 181 -4.69 0.76 19.70
C LYS A 181 -5.05 2.19 20.13
N LEU A 182 -6.34 2.54 20.13
CA LEU A 182 -6.82 3.84 20.60
C LEU A 182 -6.47 4.09 22.06
N LEU A 183 -6.74 3.13 22.96
CA LEU A 183 -6.42 3.26 24.40
C LEU A 183 -4.92 3.31 24.67
N LYS A 184 -4.10 2.65 23.84
CA LYS A 184 -2.64 2.76 23.92
C LYS A 184 -2.16 4.16 23.50
N ARG A 185 -2.74 4.73 22.45
CA ARG A 185 -2.37 6.05 21.91
C ARG A 185 -2.94 7.21 22.73
N PHE A 186 -4.15 7.02 23.28
CA PHE A 186 -4.91 8.00 24.04
C PHE A 186 -5.35 7.41 25.39
N PRO A 187 -4.44 7.32 26.38
CA PRO A 187 -4.73 6.68 27.67
C PRO A 187 -5.85 7.34 28.48
N HIS A 188 -6.17 8.61 28.21
CA HIS A 188 -7.24 9.37 28.84
C HIS A 188 -8.65 8.91 28.42
N LEU A 189 -8.78 8.04 27.41
CA LEU A 189 -10.05 7.44 26.97
C LEU A 189 -10.45 6.18 27.75
N ARG A 190 -9.64 5.76 28.73
CA ARG A 190 -9.92 4.59 29.57
C ARG A 190 -11.16 4.80 30.44
#